data_AF-A0A7W7NX48-F1
#
_entry.id   AF-A0A7W7NX48-F1
#
_cell.length_a   1.000
_cell.length_b   1.000
_cell.length_c   1.000
_cell.angle_alpha   90.00
_cell.angle_beta   90.00
_cell.angle_gamma   90.00
#
_symmetry.space_group_name_H-M   'P 1'
#
loop_
_entity.id
_entity.type
_entity.pdbx_description
1 polymer ?
#
loop_
_entity_poly.entity_id
_entity_poly.type
_entity_poly.pdbx_seq_one_letter_code
_entity_poly.pdbx_strand_id
1 'polypeptide(L)'
;MDDAVDTLLVEVRAGTEGFARDVERMRASVDGNLVAGFARAGDVLERGLTGAIRKGSLGFDDLKRVALDALEAVAAQSLKGLIGGGGAGSGLDLSGIAGALLGLPGRATGGNVAPGRGYMVGERGPEVFVPTSAGRIEPAASRARDVRVSINLAAPAGSSAPRSLQRSSRQVASAVRRALSG
;
A
#
# COMPACT_ATOMS: atom_id res chain seq x y z
N MET A 1 42.53 -2.75 -83.97
CA MET A 1 41.86 -3.43 -82.83
C MET A 1 42.17 -2.72 -81.53
N ASP A 2 43.37 -2.14 -81.37
CA ASP A 2 43.76 -1.40 -80.17
C ASP A 2 42.96 -0.11 -79.92
N ASP A 3 42.59 0.65 -80.97
CA ASP A 3 41.84 1.92 -80.83
C ASP A 3 40.46 1.77 -80.17
N ALA A 4 39.80 0.62 -80.35
CA ALA A 4 38.49 0.35 -79.75
C ALA A 4 38.60 0.09 -78.24
N VAL A 5 39.70 -0.53 -77.80
CA VAL A 5 39.97 -0.84 -76.40
C VAL A 5 40.35 0.44 -75.65
N ASP A 6 41.17 1.30 -76.25
CA ASP A 6 41.51 2.60 -75.67
C ASP A 6 40.29 3.51 -75.52
N THR A 7 39.37 3.52 -76.50
CA THR A 7 38.13 4.30 -76.41
C THR A 7 37.24 3.82 -75.26
N LEU A 8 37.06 2.50 -75.10
CA LEU A 8 36.32 1.92 -73.98
C LEU A 8 36.97 2.21 -72.63
N LEU A 9 38.31 2.16 -72.54
CA LEU A 9 39.03 2.47 -71.31
C LEU A 9 38.87 3.94 -70.91
N VAL A 10 38.90 4.87 -71.87
CA VAL A 10 38.66 6.30 -71.64
C VAL A 10 37.22 6.53 -71.17
N GLU A 11 36.24 5.86 -71.77
CA GLU A 11 34.83 5.99 -71.42
C GLU A 11 34.53 5.40 -70.03
N VAL A 12 35.08 4.23 -69.71
CA VAL A 12 34.98 3.63 -68.37
C VAL A 12 35.66 4.52 -67.33
N ARG A 13 36.85 5.06 -67.63
CA ARG A 13 37.57 5.95 -66.71
C ARG A 13 36.79 7.24 -66.45
N ALA A 14 36.26 7.87 -67.49
CA ALA A 14 35.39 9.04 -67.38
C ALA A 14 34.12 8.72 -66.57
N GLY A 15 33.52 7.55 -66.78
CA GLY A 15 32.37 7.06 -66.01
C GLY A 15 32.67 6.88 -64.53
N THR A 16 33.82 6.27 -64.18
CA THR A 16 34.24 6.12 -62.78
C THR A 16 34.57 7.46 -62.11
N GLU A 17 35.17 8.42 -62.81
CA GLU A 17 35.44 9.75 -62.25
C GLU A 17 34.15 10.56 -62.04
N GLY A 18 33.15 10.39 -62.91
CA GLY A 18 31.82 10.96 -62.73
C GLY A 18 31.10 10.35 -61.53
N PHE A 19 31.10 9.02 -61.45
CA PHE A 19 30.49 8.28 -60.33
C PHE A 19 31.12 8.65 -58.98
N ALA A 20 32.44 8.76 -58.89
CA ALA A 20 33.13 9.16 -57.67
C ALA A 20 32.71 10.57 -57.21
N ARG A 21 32.58 11.52 -58.14
CA ARG A 21 32.10 12.88 -57.84
C ARG A 21 30.65 12.89 -57.35
N ASP A 22 29.80 12.05 -57.92
CA ASP A 22 28.39 11.97 -57.51
C ASP A 22 28.23 11.32 -56.13
N VAL A 23 29.03 10.29 -55.81
CA VAL A 23 29.08 9.70 -54.46
C VAL A 23 29.56 10.72 -53.42
N GLU A 24 30.57 11.53 -53.74
CA GLU A 24 31.05 12.61 -52.86
C GLU A 24 29.95 13.65 -52.59
N ARG A 25 29.19 14.06 -53.62
CA ARG A 25 28.04 14.96 -53.44
C ARG A 25 26.93 14.33 -52.61
N MET A 26 26.61 13.06 -52.87
CA MET A 26 25.56 12.35 -52.15
C MET A 26 25.93 12.26 -50.66
N ARG A 27 27.18 11.90 -50.35
CA ARG A 27 27.73 11.90 -48.99
C ARG A 27 27.66 13.28 -48.34
N ALA A 28 28.11 14.33 -49.02
CA ALA A 28 28.08 15.69 -48.48
C ALA A 28 26.64 16.16 -48.17
N SER A 29 25.68 15.82 -49.03
CA SER A 29 24.26 16.17 -48.82
C SER A 29 23.62 15.40 -47.66
N VAL A 30 24.00 14.14 -47.46
CA VAL A 30 23.51 13.30 -46.38
C VAL A 30 24.14 13.76 -45.07
N ASP A 31 25.47 13.88 -44.99
CA ASP A 31 26.16 14.30 -43.77
C ASP A 31 25.73 15.71 -43.33
N GLY A 32 25.58 16.65 -44.26
CA GLY A 32 25.19 18.03 -43.96
C GLY A 32 23.75 18.16 -43.45
N ASN A 33 22.79 17.47 -44.07
CA ASN A 33 21.37 17.65 -43.73
C ASN A 33 20.90 16.70 -42.63
N LEU A 34 21.38 15.45 -42.63
CA LEU A 34 20.91 14.42 -41.73
C LEU A 34 21.43 14.66 -40.31
N VAL A 35 22.74 14.93 -40.16
CA VAL A 35 23.36 15.19 -38.85
C VAL A 35 22.79 16.46 -38.22
N ALA A 36 22.66 17.54 -39.00
CA ALA A 36 22.07 18.79 -38.52
C ALA A 36 20.56 18.67 -38.23
N GLY A 37 19.85 17.76 -38.91
CA GLY A 37 18.47 17.41 -38.62
C GLY A 37 18.33 16.67 -37.29
N PHE A 38 19.17 15.66 -37.05
CA PHE A 38 19.17 14.91 -35.79
C PHE A 38 19.58 15.77 -34.59
N ALA A 39 20.57 16.64 -34.73
CA ALA A 39 20.96 17.56 -33.66
C ALA A 39 19.78 18.47 -33.24
N ARG A 40 19.09 19.07 -34.22
CA ARG A 40 17.92 19.92 -33.94
C ARG A 40 16.75 19.15 -33.34
N ALA A 41 16.50 17.93 -33.82
CA ALA A 41 15.46 17.06 -33.25
C ALA A 41 15.80 16.67 -31.80
N GLY A 42 17.08 16.37 -31.52
CA GLY A 42 17.61 16.10 -30.19
C GLY A 42 17.37 17.27 -29.24
N ASP A 43 17.72 18.49 -29.63
CA ASP A 43 17.52 19.67 -28.78
C ASP A 43 16.04 19.93 -28.45
N VAL A 44 15.14 19.71 -29.43
CA VAL A 44 13.70 19.87 -29.22
C VAL A 44 13.18 18.82 -28.24
N LEU A 45 13.63 17.56 -28.40
CA LEU A 45 13.28 16.48 -27.50
C LEU A 45 13.81 16.73 -26.09
N GLU A 46 15.07 17.15 -25.95
CA GLU A 46 15.69 17.47 -24.66
C GLU A 46 14.93 18.60 -23.95
N ARG A 47 14.59 19.67 -24.67
CA ARG A 47 13.81 20.79 -24.12
C ARG A 47 12.39 20.35 -23.73
N GLY A 48 11.75 19.52 -24.54
CA GLY A 48 10.42 18.96 -24.27
C GLY A 48 10.44 18.06 -23.03
N LEU A 49 11.40 17.15 -22.95
CA LEU A 49 11.54 16.22 -21.84
C LEU A 49 11.97 16.92 -20.55
N THR A 50 12.95 17.82 -20.60
CA THR A 50 13.36 18.63 -19.45
C THR A 50 12.23 19.52 -18.96
N GLY A 51 11.45 20.10 -19.88
CA GLY A 51 10.24 20.84 -19.56
C GLY A 51 9.18 19.96 -18.89
N ALA A 52 8.92 18.77 -19.42
CA ALA A 52 7.98 17.80 -18.86
C ALA A 52 8.40 17.30 -17.47
N ILE A 53 9.70 17.03 -17.27
CA ILE A 53 10.28 16.64 -15.98
C ILE A 53 10.15 17.79 -14.97
N ARG A 54 10.55 19.01 -15.35
CA ARG A 54 10.43 20.20 -14.48
C ARG A 54 8.98 20.53 -14.16
N LYS A 55 8.06 20.29 -15.08
CA LYS A 55 6.62 20.54 -14.89
C LYS A 55 5.93 19.41 -14.13
N GLY A 56 6.56 18.24 -13.98
CA GLY A 56 6.03 17.09 -13.22
C GLY A 56 4.69 16.54 -13.73
N SER A 57 4.20 16.99 -14.89
CA SER A 57 2.77 17.05 -15.19
C SER A 57 2.23 15.91 -16.04
N LEU A 58 3.01 14.86 -16.32
CA LEU A 58 2.49 13.69 -17.04
C LEU A 58 1.93 12.62 -16.10
N GLY A 59 2.10 12.79 -14.79
CA GLY A 59 1.64 11.80 -13.81
C GLY A 59 1.06 12.39 -12.54
N PHE A 60 1.54 13.54 -12.05
CA PHE A 60 1.17 13.99 -10.71
C PHE A 60 -0.24 14.59 -10.61
N ASP A 61 -0.66 15.38 -11.59
CA ASP A 61 -2.03 15.93 -11.63
C ASP A 61 -3.06 14.83 -11.91
N ASP A 62 -2.73 13.88 -12.78
CA ASP A 62 -3.60 12.73 -13.06
C ASP A 62 -3.61 11.74 -11.89
N LEU A 63 -2.47 11.49 -11.22
CA LEU A 63 -2.42 10.73 -9.96
C LEU A 63 -3.22 11.43 -8.87
N LYS A 64 -3.13 12.75 -8.76
CA LYS A 64 -3.92 13.53 -7.81
C LYS A 64 -5.40 13.40 -8.09
N ARG A 65 -5.83 13.50 -9.36
CA ARG A 65 -7.22 13.28 -9.76
C ARG A 65 -7.68 11.86 -9.43
N VAL A 66 -6.92 10.85 -9.85
CA VAL A 66 -7.23 9.44 -9.56
C VAL A 66 -7.25 9.16 -8.05
N ALA A 67 -6.35 9.74 -7.28
CA ALA A 67 -6.31 9.60 -5.84
C ALA A 67 -7.52 10.28 -5.16
N LEU A 68 -7.92 11.47 -5.64
CA LEU A 68 -9.11 12.17 -5.14
C LEU A 68 -10.38 11.39 -5.49
N ASP A 69 -10.52 10.91 -6.73
CA ASP A 69 -11.63 10.06 -7.16
C ASP A 69 -11.69 8.75 -6.34
N ALA A 70 -10.54 8.12 -6.08
CA ALA A 70 -10.47 6.92 -5.24
C ALA A 70 -10.88 7.20 -3.80
N LEU A 71 -10.46 8.33 -3.22
CA LEU A 71 -10.88 8.77 -1.88
C LEU A 71 -12.38 9.05 -1.82
N GLU A 72 -12.93 9.70 -2.85
CA GLU A 72 -14.37 9.98 -2.94
C GLU A 72 -15.19 8.69 -3.08
N ALA A 73 -14.74 7.73 -3.89
CA ALA A 73 -15.37 6.41 -4.01
C ALA A 73 -15.37 5.63 -2.69
N VAL A 74 -14.27 5.68 -1.92
CA VAL A 74 -14.17 5.04 -0.59
C VAL A 74 -15.07 5.75 0.43
N ALA A 75 -15.13 7.09 0.40
CA ALA A 75 -16.01 7.87 1.26
C ALA A 75 -17.50 7.58 0.96
N ALA A 76 -17.87 7.52 -0.32
CA ALA A 76 -19.22 7.18 -0.75
C ALA A 76 -19.60 5.74 -0.37
N GLN A 77 -18.68 4.79 -0.49
CA GLN A 77 -18.93 3.39 -0.13
C GLN A 77 -19.01 3.18 1.40
N SER A 78 -18.23 3.91 2.19
CA SER A 78 -18.31 3.85 3.65
C SER A 78 -19.59 4.52 4.17
N LEU A 79 -20.01 5.65 3.58
CA LEU A 79 -21.27 6.31 3.90
C LEU A 79 -22.49 5.49 3.44
N LYS A 80 -22.42 4.81 2.29
CA LYS A 80 -23.46 3.90 1.81
C LYS A 80 -23.51 2.60 2.60
N GLY A 81 -22.37 2.12 3.12
CA GLY A 81 -22.33 1.02 4.09
C GLY A 81 -22.96 1.42 5.44
N LEU A 82 -22.85 2.69 5.82
CA LEU A 82 -23.42 3.25 7.04
C LEU A 82 -24.92 3.58 6.93
N ILE A 83 -25.39 4.02 5.75
CA ILE A 83 -26.77 4.50 5.54
C ILE A 83 -27.64 3.48 4.77
N GLY A 84 -27.05 2.63 3.93
CA GLY A 84 -27.77 1.67 3.08
C GLY A 84 -27.91 0.25 3.65
N GLY A 85 -27.26 -0.04 4.78
CA GLY A 85 -27.43 -1.29 5.53
C GLY A 85 -28.53 -1.18 6.57
N GLY A 86 -29.79 -1.09 6.12
CA GLY A 86 -30.94 -1.09 7.02
C GLY A 86 -31.13 -2.44 7.72
N GLY A 87 -31.02 -2.46 9.06
CA GLY A 87 -31.37 -3.64 9.86
C GLY A 87 -30.92 -3.59 11.32
N ALA A 88 -31.72 -2.93 12.16
CA ALA A 88 -31.87 -3.15 13.61
C ALA A 88 -30.61 -3.20 14.50
N GLY A 89 -30.36 -2.09 15.20
CA GLY A 89 -29.86 -2.08 16.58
C GLY A 89 -28.46 -2.64 16.83
N SER A 90 -27.42 -1.84 16.57
CA SER A 90 -26.18 -1.92 17.35
C SER A 90 -25.38 -0.64 17.14
N GLY A 91 -24.82 -0.10 18.22
CA GLY A 91 -24.04 1.13 18.21
C GLY A 91 -22.85 1.04 17.26
N LEU A 92 -22.48 2.20 16.73
CA LEU A 92 -21.29 2.45 15.94
C LEU A 92 -20.06 1.84 16.62
N ASP A 93 -19.58 0.69 16.13
CA ASP A 93 -18.35 0.06 16.63
C ASP A 93 -17.13 0.70 15.95
N LEU A 94 -16.80 1.89 16.45
CA LEU A 94 -15.64 2.70 16.03
C LEU A 94 -14.29 1.99 16.28
N SER A 95 -14.29 0.84 16.95
CA SER A 95 -13.08 0.04 17.22
C SER A 95 -12.51 -0.64 15.96
N GLY A 96 -13.35 -0.93 14.96
CA GLY A 96 -12.91 -1.57 13.71
C GLY A 96 -12.12 -0.66 12.78
N ILE A 97 -12.35 0.66 12.85
CA ILE A 97 -11.70 1.66 11.99
C ILE A 97 -10.29 1.99 12.49
N ALA A 98 -10.08 1.97 13.81
CA ALA A 98 -8.75 2.14 14.41
C ALA A 98 -7.80 0.97 14.07
N GLY A 99 -8.32 -0.25 13.89
CA GLY A 99 -7.54 -1.42 13.50
C GLY A 99 -7.09 -1.45 12.02
N ALA A 100 -7.78 -0.72 11.14
CA ALA A 100 -7.42 -0.66 9.71
C ALA A 100 -6.25 0.29 9.42
N LEU A 101 -6.00 1.27 10.30
CA LEU A 101 -4.96 2.30 10.12
C LEU A 101 -3.58 1.88 10.65
N LEU A 102 -3.47 0.83 11.46
CA LEU A 102 -2.23 0.41 12.14
C LEU A 102 -1.59 -0.89 11.64
N GLY A 103 -1.95 -1.34 10.43
CA GLY A 103 -1.18 -2.41 9.75
C GLY A 103 -1.53 -3.81 10.24
N LEU A 104 -2.06 -4.59 9.30
CA LEU A 104 -2.60 -5.95 9.40
C LEU A 104 -3.98 -6.04 10.09
N PRO A 105 -4.98 -6.66 9.42
CA PRO A 105 -6.26 -6.97 10.04
C PRO A 105 -6.01 -7.99 11.16
N GLY A 106 -5.93 -7.50 12.39
CA GLY A 106 -5.81 -8.33 13.58
C GLY A 106 -7.03 -9.23 13.68
N ARG A 107 -6.83 -10.55 13.58
CA ARG A 107 -7.88 -11.56 13.78
C ARG A 107 -8.01 -11.94 15.25
N ALA A 108 -7.69 -11.02 16.16
CA ALA A 108 -7.97 -11.18 17.60
C ALA A 108 -9.48 -11.35 17.85
N THR A 109 -10.32 -10.84 16.95
CA THR A 109 -11.79 -10.99 16.95
C THR A 109 -12.28 -12.21 16.15
N GLY A 110 -11.37 -13.01 15.58
CA GLY A 110 -11.67 -14.17 14.76
C GLY A 110 -11.91 -13.87 13.27
N GLY A 111 -12.38 -14.90 12.53
CA GLY A 111 -12.76 -14.79 11.13
C GLY A 111 -12.10 -15.81 10.19
N ASN A 112 -12.56 -15.84 8.94
CA ASN A 112 -12.11 -16.81 7.92
C ASN A 112 -10.65 -16.56 7.51
N VAL A 113 -9.90 -17.64 7.33
CA VAL A 113 -8.49 -17.64 6.93
C VAL A 113 -8.30 -18.45 5.66
N ALA A 114 -7.37 -17.97 4.82
CA ALA A 114 -7.00 -18.60 3.56
C ALA A 114 -5.57 -19.16 3.66
N PRO A 115 -5.29 -20.29 2.99
CA PRO A 115 -3.98 -20.91 3.04
C PRO A 115 -2.88 -20.00 2.49
N GLY A 116 -1.68 -20.07 3.08
CA GLY A 116 -0.48 -19.34 2.65
C GLY A 116 -0.47 -17.85 2.99
N ARG A 117 -1.49 -17.33 3.66
CA ARG A 117 -1.55 -15.93 4.10
C ARG A 117 -1.22 -15.80 5.58
N GLY A 118 -0.35 -14.86 5.93
CA GLY A 118 -0.11 -14.48 7.32
C GLY A 118 -1.25 -13.64 7.88
N TYR A 119 -1.69 -14.01 9.08
CA TYR A 119 -2.68 -13.29 9.89
C TYR A 119 -2.06 -13.00 11.24
N MET A 120 -2.28 -11.81 11.78
CA MET A 120 -1.86 -11.49 13.15
C MET A 120 -2.94 -11.94 14.12
N VAL A 121 -2.58 -12.81 15.07
CA VAL A 121 -3.44 -13.46 16.06
C VAL A 121 -2.76 -13.31 17.42
N GLY A 122 -3.52 -13.15 18.50
CA GLY A 122 -2.97 -13.17 19.85
C GLY A 122 -3.52 -12.07 20.75
N GLU A 123 -4.09 -12.49 21.87
CA GLU A 123 -4.54 -11.64 22.97
C GLU A 123 -3.43 -11.38 24.01
N ARG A 124 -2.30 -12.10 23.91
CA ARG A 124 -1.10 -11.96 24.78
C ARG A 124 0.12 -11.38 24.05
N GLY A 125 -0.07 -10.80 22.88
CA GLY A 125 0.99 -10.26 22.03
C GLY A 125 0.77 -10.60 20.56
N PRO A 126 1.41 -9.88 19.63
CA PRO A 126 1.24 -10.09 18.20
C PRO A 126 1.97 -11.37 17.75
N GLU A 127 1.23 -12.46 17.59
CA GLU A 127 1.71 -13.69 16.96
C GLU A 127 1.25 -13.74 15.49
N VAL A 128 2.03 -14.37 14.62
CA VAL A 128 1.68 -14.54 13.20
C VAL A 128 1.24 -15.97 12.95
N PHE A 129 0.01 -16.12 12.49
CA PHE A 129 -0.59 -17.38 12.08
C PHE A 129 -0.61 -17.48 10.55
N VAL A 130 0.01 -18.51 9.99
CA VAL A 130 -0.01 -18.81 8.55
C VAL A 130 -0.65 -20.19 8.34
N PRO A 131 -1.93 -20.27 7.93
CA PRO A 131 -2.60 -21.55 7.77
C PRO A 131 -2.13 -22.24 6.49
N THR A 132 -2.06 -23.57 6.51
CA THR A 132 -1.78 -24.42 5.34
C THR A 132 -3.06 -24.86 4.61
N SER A 133 -4.22 -24.72 5.25
CA SER A 133 -5.55 -25.04 4.71
C SER A 133 -6.55 -23.92 4.99
N ALA A 134 -7.62 -23.85 4.21
CA ALA A 134 -8.72 -22.92 4.49
C ALA A 134 -9.41 -23.28 5.82
N GLY A 135 -9.84 -22.27 6.56
CA GLY A 135 -10.48 -22.47 7.86
C GLY A 135 -11.05 -21.18 8.45
N ARG A 136 -11.45 -21.23 9.72
CA ARG A 136 -11.95 -20.08 10.48
C ARG A 136 -11.30 -20.05 11.85
N ILE A 137 -10.87 -18.86 12.28
CA ILE A 137 -10.44 -18.62 13.65
C ILE A 137 -11.69 -18.29 14.47
N GLU A 138 -12.01 -19.16 15.42
CA GLU A 138 -13.00 -18.86 16.45
C GLU A 138 -12.30 -18.16 17.61
N PRO A 139 -12.69 -16.92 17.95
CA PRO A 139 -12.17 -16.31 19.17
C PRO A 139 -12.70 -17.14 20.35
N ALA A 140 -11.82 -17.46 21.30
CA ALA A 140 -12.29 -17.93 22.58
C ALA A 140 -13.19 -16.83 23.12
N ALA A 141 -14.51 -17.08 23.20
CA ALA A 141 -15.43 -16.09 23.73
C ALA A 141 -14.82 -15.59 25.03
N SER A 142 -14.60 -14.28 25.14
CA SER A 142 -14.27 -13.65 26.40
C SER A 142 -15.50 -13.82 27.27
N ARG A 143 -15.67 -15.02 27.83
CA ARG A 143 -16.48 -15.23 29.01
C ARG A 143 -15.79 -14.34 30.01
N ALA A 144 -16.34 -13.16 30.23
CA ALA A 144 -16.12 -12.43 31.47
C ALA A 144 -16.28 -13.48 32.57
N ARG A 145 -15.15 -13.94 33.12
CA ARG A 145 -15.19 -14.93 34.19
C ARG A 145 -15.84 -14.19 35.34
N ASP A 146 -17.11 -14.48 35.61
CA ASP A 146 -17.80 -13.93 36.77
C ASP A 146 -17.19 -14.59 38.01
N VAL A 147 -16.13 -13.98 38.53
CA VAL A 147 -15.42 -14.46 39.71
C VAL A 147 -16.19 -13.94 40.93
N ARG A 148 -17.17 -14.73 41.39
CA ARG A 148 -17.89 -14.45 42.63
C ARG A 148 -17.05 -14.87 43.83
N VAL A 149 -16.41 -13.91 44.49
CA VAL A 149 -15.66 -14.12 45.73
C VAL A 149 -16.57 -13.89 46.94
N SER A 150 -16.89 -14.93 47.70
CA SER A 150 -17.54 -14.81 49.01
C SER A 150 -16.49 -14.85 50.11
N ILE A 151 -16.47 -13.85 50.99
CA ILE A 151 -15.54 -13.75 52.11
C ILE A 151 -16.36 -13.83 53.40
N ASN A 152 -16.29 -14.97 54.08
CA ASN A 152 -16.91 -15.15 55.39
C ASN A 152 -15.91 -14.78 56.47
N LEU A 153 -16.18 -13.68 57.18
CA LEU A 153 -15.35 -13.23 58.30
C LEU A 153 -16.03 -13.69 59.60
N ALA A 154 -15.42 -14.67 60.29
CA ALA A 154 -15.85 -15.05 61.63
C ALA A 154 -15.37 -13.99 62.63
N ALA A 155 -16.28 -13.09 63.04
CA ALA A 155 -16.00 -12.10 64.07
C ALA A 155 -16.22 -12.73 65.46
N PRO A 156 -15.24 -12.67 66.40
CA PRO A 156 -15.45 -13.08 67.78
C PRO A 156 -16.54 -12.22 68.44
N ALA A 157 -17.44 -12.86 69.19
CA ALA A 157 -18.52 -12.19 69.87
C ALA A 157 -17.98 -11.16 70.89
N GLY A 158 -18.44 -9.90 70.79
CA GLY A 158 -18.14 -8.84 71.75
C GLY A 158 -17.30 -7.66 71.27
N SER A 159 -16.87 -7.62 70.00
CA SER A 159 -16.15 -6.46 69.45
C SER A 159 -17.11 -5.43 68.82
N SER A 160 -16.79 -4.13 68.95
CA SER A 160 -17.49 -3.00 68.31
C SER A 160 -17.24 -2.99 66.79
N ALA A 161 -17.75 -4.01 66.13
CA ALA A 161 -17.44 -4.41 64.78
C ALA A 161 -17.97 -3.54 63.61
N PRO A 162 -18.94 -2.59 63.73
CA PRO A 162 -19.49 -1.96 62.52
C PRO A 162 -18.50 -1.06 61.75
N ARG A 163 -17.64 -0.30 62.44
CA ARG A 163 -16.78 0.71 61.78
C ARG A 163 -15.41 0.20 61.34
N SER A 164 -14.80 -0.73 62.08
CA SER A 164 -13.51 -1.35 61.69
C SER A 164 -13.67 -2.32 60.52
N LEU A 165 -14.80 -3.04 60.45
CA LEU A 165 -15.13 -3.91 59.32
C LEU A 165 -15.39 -3.12 58.03
N GLN A 166 -16.04 -1.94 58.11
CA GLN A 166 -16.27 -1.08 56.93
C GLN A 166 -14.98 -0.49 56.33
N ARG A 167 -13.96 -0.19 57.15
CA ARG A 167 -12.65 0.26 56.64
C ARG A 167 -11.88 -0.89 55.99
N SER A 168 -11.89 -2.06 56.63
CA SER A 168 -11.17 -3.25 56.15
C SER A 168 -11.79 -3.81 54.86
N SER A 169 -13.12 -3.80 54.72
CA SER A 169 -13.79 -4.30 53.51
C SER A 169 -13.43 -3.51 52.25
N ARG A 170 -13.28 -2.18 52.36
CA ARG A 170 -12.84 -1.33 51.24
C ARG A 170 -11.39 -1.60 50.85
N GLN A 171 -10.51 -1.84 51.83
CA GLN A 171 -9.11 -2.17 51.58
C GLN A 171 -8.95 -3.55 50.93
N VAL A 172 -9.71 -4.55 51.38
CA VAL A 172 -9.72 -5.88 50.77
C VAL A 172 -10.31 -5.83 49.37
N ALA A 173 -11.43 -5.10 49.16
CA ALA A 173 -12.04 -4.96 47.85
C ALA A 173 -11.12 -4.25 46.84
N SER A 174 -10.38 -3.23 47.25
CA SER A 174 -9.44 -2.53 46.35
C SER A 174 -8.21 -3.36 46.02
N ALA A 175 -7.70 -4.14 46.98
CA ALA A 175 -6.59 -5.08 46.76
C ALA A 175 -6.99 -6.22 45.80
N VAL A 176 -8.17 -6.81 45.99
CA VAL A 176 -8.70 -7.85 45.11
C VAL A 176 -8.96 -7.30 43.71
N ARG A 177 -9.56 -6.11 43.58
CA ARG A 177 -9.79 -5.48 42.28
C ARG A 177 -8.49 -5.25 41.52
N ARG A 178 -7.42 -4.80 42.20
CA ARG A 178 -6.11 -4.59 41.59
C ARG A 178 -5.47 -5.90 41.13
N ALA A 179 -5.61 -6.98 41.91
CA ALA A 179 -5.08 -8.31 41.56
C ALA A 179 -5.85 -8.99 40.41
N LEU A 180 -7.11 -8.60 40.17
CA LEU A 180 -7.92 -9.11 39.06
C LEU A 180 -7.78 -8.29 37.77
N SER A 181 -7.28 -7.06 37.85
CA SER A 181 -7.14 -6.13 36.72
C SER A 181 -5.69 -5.93 36.24
N GLY A 182 -4.72 -6.57 36.89
CA GLY A 182 -3.32 -6.60 36.48
C GLY A 182 -2.96 -7.98 35.92
#